data_AF-A0A2W6CTX9-F1
#
_entry.id   AF-A0A2W6CTX9-F1
#
_cell.length_a   1.000
_cell.length_b   1.000
_cell.length_c   1.000
_cell.angle_alpha   90.00
_cell.angle_beta   90.00
_cell.angle_gamma   90.00
#
_symmetry.space_group_name_H-M   'P 1'
#
loop_
_entity.id
_entity.type
_entity.pdbx_description
1 polymer ?
#
loop_
_entity_poly.entity_id
_entity_poly.type
_entity_poly.pdbx_seq_one_letter_code
_entity_poly.pdbx_strand_id
1 'polypeptide(L)'
;MTSEPPGGGNPFEGWPMFGDLARWFGGQGPVNWDVARQTAQWISTEGASEPNVEPLERMRLEELLRAADLHVGEATGLPTSIAGGVLSALPVTRGDWALHSMEAYRGPLERLARALGDSAVPPTEPDPATALLGDLGKVLVPVLLGVQSGYMVG
;
A
#
# COMPACT_ATOMS: atom_id res chain seq x y z
N MET A 1 -18.86 -24.13 -49.33
CA MET A 1 -19.50 -23.71 -48.08
C MET A 1 -18.51 -23.93 -46.96
N THR A 2 -17.74 -22.90 -46.60
CA THR A 2 -16.77 -22.92 -45.49
C THR A 2 -17.25 -21.88 -44.48
N SER A 3 -17.77 -22.35 -43.35
CA SER A 3 -18.20 -21.51 -42.23
C SER A 3 -17.07 -21.45 -41.20
N GLU A 4 -16.47 -20.28 -41.05
CA GLU A 4 -15.54 -19.92 -39.96
C GLU A 4 -16.22 -20.00 -38.59
N PRO A 5 -15.50 -20.34 -37.51
CA PRO A 5 -16.02 -20.26 -36.16
C PRO A 5 -16.10 -18.78 -35.71
N PRO A 6 -17.17 -18.37 -35.00
CA PRO A 6 -17.27 -17.00 -34.49
C PRO A 6 -16.19 -16.77 -33.43
N GLY A 7 -15.41 -15.71 -33.63
CA GLY A 7 -14.31 -15.32 -32.77
C GLY A 7 -14.73 -15.13 -31.32
N GLY A 8 -13.83 -15.52 -30.41
CA GLY A 8 -13.90 -15.25 -28.98
C GLY A 8 -13.73 -13.76 -28.69
N GLY A 9 -14.74 -12.97 -29.06
CA GLY A 9 -14.88 -11.59 -28.61
C GLY A 9 -15.35 -11.59 -27.16
N ASN A 10 -14.68 -10.81 -26.32
CA ASN A 10 -15.12 -10.58 -24.96
C ASN A 10 -16.54 -9.98 -25.02
N PRO A 11 -17.57 -10.62 -24.44
CA PRO A 11 -18.98 -10.20 -24.57
C PRO A 11 -19.28 -8.85 -23.90
N PHE A 12 -18.27 -8.21 -23.31
CA PHE A 12 -18.34 -6.95 -22.58
C PHE A 12 -17.60 -5.80 -23.28
N GLU A 13 -17.01 -6.03 -24.45
CA GLU A 13 -16.22 -5.04 -25.20
C GLU A 13 -17.07 -3.88 -25.77
N GLY A 14 -18.40 -4.01 -25.74
CA GLY A 14 -19.36 -3.04 -26.30
C GLY A 14 -19.93 -2.00 -25.33
N TRP A 15 -19.61 -2.02 -24.03
CA TRP A 15 -20.16 -1.04 -23.08
C TRP A 15 -19.11 -0.02 -22.59
N PRO A 16 -19.24 1.27 -22.97
CA PRO A 16 -18.29 2.33 -22.60
C PRO A 16 -18.05 2.45 -21.09
N MET A 17 -19.09 2.23 -20.29
CA MET A 17 -19.03 2.30 -18.82
C MET A 17 -18.06 1.27 -18.22
N PHE A 18 -17.91 0.08 -18.83
CA PHE A 18 -17.00 -0.95 -18.34
C PHE A 18 -15.55 -0.70 -18.76
N GLY A 19 -15.31 -0.02 -19.89
CA GLY A 19 -13.97 0.39 -20.30
C GLY A 19 -13.37 1.41 -19.34
N ASP A 20 -14.17 2.41 -18.93
CA ASP A 20 -13.75 3.40 -17.93
C ASP A 20 -13.55 2.76 -16.55
N LEU A 21 -14.39 1.80 -16.18
CA LEU A 21 -14.24 1.01 -14.95
C LEU A 21 -12.97 0.15 -14.97
N ALA A 22 -12.72 -0.57 -16.07
CA ALA A 22 -11.53 -1.38 -16.26
C ALA A 22 -10.26 -0.54 -16.31
N ARG A 23 -10.32 0.72 -16.76
CA ARG A 23 -9.20 1.66 -16.69
C ARG A 23 -8.97 2.18 -15.27
N TRP A 24 -10.04 2.36 -14.50
CA TRP A 24 -9.97 2.76 -13.09
C TRP A 24 -9.44 1.63 -12.19
N PHE A 25 -9.83 0.39 -12.46
CA PHE A 25 -9.37 -0.81 -11.75
C PHE A 25 -8.07 -1.41 -12.30
N GLY A 26 -7.81 -1.29 -13.59
CA GLY A 26 -6.62 -1.85 -14.26
C GLY A 26 -5.33 -1.07 -14.06
N GLY A 27 -5.40 0.13 -13.46
CA GLY A 27 -4.23 0.91 -13.05
C GLY A 27 -3.77 0.66 -11.61
N GLN A 28 -4.56 -0.08 -10.82
CA GLN A 28 -4.20 -0.40 -9.44
C GLN A 28 -3.45 -1.74 -9.44
N GLY A 29 -2.21 -1.73 -8.97
CA GLY A 29 -1.41 -2.93 -8.80
C GLY A 29 -2.07 -3.95 -7.85
N PRO A 30 -1.35 -4.96 -7.37
CA PRO A 30 -1.93 -6.03 -6.53
C PRO A 30 -2.50 -5.53 -5.18
N VAL A 31 -2.32 -4.23 -4.86
CA VAL A 31 -2.88 -3.52 -3.72
C VAL A 31 -3.52 -2.22 -4.19
N ASN A 32 -4.73 -1.93 -3.70
CA ASN A 32 -5.36 -0.61 -3.88
C ASN A 32 -4.76 0.38 -2.86
N TRP A 33 -3.77 1.15 -3.32
CA TRP A 33 -3.02 2.09 -2.49
C TRP A 33 -3.82 3.32 -2.03
N ASP A 34 -4.84 3.73 -2.80
CA ASP A 34 -5.70 4.85 -2.39
C ASP A 34 -6.55 4.45 -1.19
N VAL A 35 -7.14 3.25 -1.23
CA VAL A 35 -7.90 2.68 -0.12
C VAL A 35 -6.99 2.46 1.09
N ALA A 36 -5.78 1.94 0.88
CA ALA A 36 -4.80 1.78 1.96
C ALA A 36 -4.46 3.12 2.64
N ARG A 37 -4.15 4.16 1.85
CA ARG A 37 -3.88 5.53 2.34
C ARG A 37 -5.03 6.12 3.14
N GLN A 38 -6.25 6.01 2.61
CA GLN A 38 -7.44 6.52 3.30
C GLN A 38 -7.72 5.75 4.59
N THR A 39 -7.57 4.42 4.57
CA THR A 39 -7.77 3.56 5.75
C THR A 39 -6.73 3.87 6.83
N ALA A 40 -5.44 3.92 6.48
CA ALA A 40 -4.37 4.21 7.43
C ALA A 40 -4.54 5.60 8.06
N GLN A 41 -4.88 6.62 7.25
CA GLN A 41 -5.15 7.96 7.76
C GLN A 41 -6.34 7.99 8.71
N TRP A 42 -7.44 7.31 8.37
CA TRP A 42 -8.62 7.28 9.23
C TRP A 42 -8.34 6.59 10.57
N ILE A 43 -7.59 5.49 10.57
CA ILE A 43 -7.26 4.74 11.78
C ILE A 43 -6.27 5.52 12.66
N SER A 44 -5.21 6.07 12.07
CA SER A 44 -4.16 6.75 12.85
C SER A 44 -4.62 8.06 13.49
N THR A 45 -5.58 8.74 12.85
CA THR A 45 -6.11 10.03 13.30
C THR A 45 -7.45 9.93 14.00
N GLU A 46 -8.12 8.76 13.94
CA GLU A 46 -9.52 8.59 14.34
C GLU A 46 -10.47 9.62 13.68
N GLY A 47 -10.09 10.14 12.50
CA GLY A 47 -10.81 11.19 11.79
C GLY A 47 -10.61 12.61 12.33
N ALA A 48 -9.71 12.80 13.30
CA ALA A 48 -9.36 14.11 13.81
C ALA A 48 -8.29 14.81 12.95
N SER A 49 -8.35 16.13 12.87
CA SER A 49 -7.24 16.91 12.29
C SER A 49 -6.10 16.98 13.28
N GLU A 50 -4.88 16.63 12.86
CA GLU A 50 -3.67 16.80 13.66
C GLU A 50 -3.01 18.15 13.33
N PRO A 51 -2.57 18.93 14.35
CA PRO A 51 -1.76 20.11 14.11
C PRO A 51 -0.35 19.70 13.66
N ASN A 52 0.33 20.59 12.94
CA ASN A 52 1.73 20.40 12.62
C ASN A 52 2.57 20.34 13.90
N VAL A 53 3.61 19.50 13.90
CA VAL A 53 4.54 19.39 15.03
C VAL A 53 5.20 20.75 15.30
N GLU A 54 5.15 21.19 16.56
CA GLU A 54 5.64 22.50 16.98
C GLU A 54 7.16 22.62 16.78
N PRO A 55 7.69 23.76 16.29
CA PRO A 55 9.12 23.93 16.04
C PRO A 55 10.01 23.62 17.25
N LEU A 56 9.54 23.97 18.46
CA LEU A 56 10.25 23.71 19.70
C LEU A 56 10.38 22.21 20.01
N GLU A 57 9.36 21.41 19.68
CA GLU A 57 9.41 19.96 19.84
C GLU A 57 10.43 19.34 18.89
N ARG A 58 10.53 19.86 17.66
CA ARG A 58 11.54 19.42 16.69
C ARG A 58 12.96 19.67 17.21
N MET A 59 13.21 20.86 17.76
CA MET A 59 14.50 21.21 18.35
C MET A 59 14.87 20.30 19.52
N ARG A 60 13.91 20.04 20.42
CA ARG A 60 14.11 19.12 21.56
C ARG A 60 14.41 17.69 21.10
N LEU A 61 13.75 17.20 20.05
CA LEU A 61 14.02 15.86 19.51
C LEU A 61 15.43 15.76 18.93
N GLU A 62 15.89 16.78 18.22
CA GLU A 62 17.26 16.85 17.68
C GLU A 62 18.33 16.91 18.80
N GLU A 63 18.08 17.65 19.88
CA GLU A 63 18.95 17.68 21.06
C GLU A 63 19.04 16.29 21.73
N LEU A 64 17.89 15.63 21.90
CA LEU A 64 17.83 14.27 22.45
C LEU A 64 18.54 13.25 21.55
N LEU A 65 18.38 13.37 20.23
CA LEU A 65 19.04 12.51 19.26
C LEU A 65 20.56 12.63 19.38
N ARG A 66 21.09 13.84 19.56
CA ARG A 66 22.53 14.06 19.74
C ARG A 66 23.07 13.46 21.03
N ALA A 67 22.31 13.55 22.12
CA ALA A 67 22.69 12.90 23.38
C ALA A 67 22.65 11.36 23.25
N ALA A 68 21.62 10.82 22.60
CA ALA A 68 21.50 9.39 22.34
C ALA A 68 22.62 8.89 21.42
N ASP A 69 22.96 9.65 20.38
CA ASP A 69 24.04 9.35 19.44
C ASP A 69 25.39 9.17 20.16
N LEU A 70 25.73 10.12 21.04
CA LEU A 70 26.94 10.03 21.86
C LEU A 70 26.93 8.78 22.75
N HIS A 71 25.84 8.53 23.47
CA HIS A 71 25.75 7.41 24.40
C HIS A 71 25.77 6.04 23.71
N VAL A 72 25.09 5.91 22.57
CA VAL A 72 25.12 4.68 21.77
C VAL A 72 26.52 4.45 21.20
N GLY A 73 27.17 5.52 20.69
CA GLY A 73 28.55 5.46 20.22
C GLY A 73 29.53 5.01 21.31
N GLU A 74 29.45 5.58 22.50
CA GLU A 74 30.29 5.21 23.65
C GLU A 74 30.05 3.77 24.11
N ALA A 75 28.78 3.36 24.23
CA ALA A 75 28.42 2.03 24.73
C ALA A 75 28.77 0.90 23.76
N THR A 76 28.71 1.16 22.44
CA THR A 76 28.91 0.14 21.41
C THR A 76 30.30 0.17 20.79
N GLY A 77 30.99 1.31 20.82
CA GLY A 77 32.22 1.54 20.06
C GLY A 77 32.03 1.51 18.55
N LEU A 78 30.79 1.50 18.07
CA LEU A 78 30.45 1.47 16.64
C LEU A 78 30.02 2.86 16.15
N PRO A 79 30.26 3.18 14.87
CA PRO A 79 29.66 4.36 14.26
C PRO A 79 28.14 4.20 14.24
N THR A 80 27.45 5.24 14.66
CA THR A 80 26.00 5.35 14.70
C THR A 80 25.39 5.82 13.38
N SER A 81 26.23 6.30 12.46
CA SER A 81 25.84 6.79 11.14
C SER A 81 26.61 6.06 10.05
N ILE A 82 25.88 5.53 9.05
CA ILE A 82 26.44 4.74 7.95
C ILE A 82 27.41 5.58 7.08
N ALA A 83 27.18 6.89 6.98
CA ALA A 83 27.95 7.79 6.12
C ALA A 83 28.83 8.80 6.90
N GLY A 84 28.95 8.63 8.23
CA GLY A 84 29.65 9.59 9.09
C GLY A 84 28.98 10.98 9.17
N GLY A 85 27.74 11.10 8.67
CA GLY A 85 26.94 12.32 8.75
C GLY A 85 26.21 12.43 10.09
N VAL A 86 25.77 13.63 10.43
CA VAL A 86 24.97 13.91 11.63
C VAL A 86 23.62 13.20 11.51
N LEU A 87 23.24 12.44 12.54
CA LEU A 87 21.90 11.86 12.64
C LEU A 87 20.86 12.98 12.71
N SER A 88 19.74 12.79 12.01
CA SER A 88 18.57 13.68 12.07
C SER A 88 17.32 12.85 12.32
N ALA A 89 16.36 13.45 13.02
CA ALA A 89 15.04 12.87 13.21
C ALA A 89 14.01 13.72 12.49
N LEU A 90 13.00 13.08 11.91
CA LEU A 90 11.83 13.76 11.38
C LEU A 90 10.67 13.59 12.38
N PRO A 91 10.33 14.62 13.17
CA PRO A 91 9.13 14.62 13.98
C PRO A 91 7.90 14.58 13.05
N VAL A 92 7.00 13.64 13.29
CA VAL A 92 5.79 13.42 12.49
C VAL A 92 4.57 13.24 13.38
N THR A 93 3.42 13.63 12.86
CA THR A 93 2.10 13.28 13.44
C THR A 93 1.79 11.79 13.21
N ARG A 94 0.69 11.28 13.77
CA ARG A 94 0.30 9.87 13.55
C ARG A 94 -0.09 9.63 12.10
N GLY A 95 -0.83 10.55 11.50
CA GLY A 95 -1.20 10.53 10.08
C GLY A 95 0.02 10.57 9.17
N ASP A 96 0.98 11.46 9.45
CA ASP A 96 2.22 11.54 8.67
C ASP A 96 3.06 10.27 8.80
N TRP A 97 3.16 9.70 10.02
CA TRP A 97 3.85 8.43 10.24
C TRP A 97 3.21 7.31 9.43
N ALA A 98 1.89 7.23 9.42
CA ALA A 98 1.16 6.21 8.67
C ALA A 98 1.41 6.33 7.16
N LEU A 99 1.40 7.55 6.62
CA LEU A 99 1.68 7.79 5.20
C LEU A 99 3.13 7.46 4.83
N HIS A 100 4.12 7.88 5.63
CA HIS A 100 5.53 7.58 5.38
C HIS A 100 5.84 6.08 5.46
N SER A 101 5.28 5.41 6.47
CA SER A 101 5.45 3.97 6.67
C SER A 101 4.87 3.17 5.51
N MET A 102 3.73 3.62 4.98
CA MET A 102 3.10 2.98 3.83
C MET A 102 3.93 3.09 2.55
N GLU A 103 4.55 4.24 2.29
CA GLU A 103 5.48 4.36 1.17
C GLU A 103 6.73 3.49 1.38
N ALA A 104 7.28 3.45 2.61
CA ALA A 104 8.43 2.61 2.94
C ALA A 104 8.14 1.09 2.77
N TYR A 105 6.91 0.66 3.07
CA TYR A 105 6.49 -0.74 2.97
C TYR A 105 5.90 -1.12 1.62
N ARG A 106 5.83 -0.19 0.66
CA ARG A 106 5.26 -0.43 -0.66
C ARG A 106 5.82 -1.68 -1.34
N GLY A 107 7.15 -1.75 -1.48
CA GLY A 107 7.81 -2.88 -2.13
C GLY A 107 7.52 -4.23 -1.47
N PRO A 108 7.75 -4.38 -0.15
CA PRO A 108 7.37 -5.59 0.59
C PRO A 108 5.89 -6.00 0.43
N LEU A 109 4.95 -5.04 0.52
CA LEU A 109 3.52 -5.31 0.43
C LEU A 109 3.10 -5.72 -0.99
N GLU A 110 3.65 -5.11 -2.04
CA GLU A 110 3.40 -5.55 -3.42
C GLU A 110 3.91 -6.96 -3.69
N ARG A 111 5.09 -7.31 -3.13
CA ARG A 111 5.61 -8.68 -3.23
C ARG A 111 4.72 -9.69 -2.52
N LEU A 112 4.24 -9.35 -1.32
CA LEU A 112 3.32 -10.19 -0.57
C LEU A 112 2.00 -10.39 -1.33
N ALA A 113 1.41 -9.30 -1.83
CA ALA A 113 0.16 -9.33 -2.56
C ALA A 113 0.27 -10.15 -3.86
N ARG A 114 1.40 -10.05 -4.57
CA ARG A 114 1.68 -10.89 -5.75
C ARG A 114 1.80 -12.37 -5.37
N ALA A 115 2.57 -12.70 -4.33
CA ALA A 115 2.73 -14.08 -3.89
C ALA A 115 1.39 -14.73 -3.49
N LEU A 116 0.49 -13.95 -2.88
CA LEU A 116 -0.86 -14.39 -2.53
C LEU A 116 -1.75 -14.58 -3.77
N GLY A 117 -1.65 -13.67 -4.75
CA GLY A 117 -2.38 -13.77 -6.02
C GLY A 117 -1.94 -14.98 -6.87
N ASP A 118 -0.64 -15.26 -6.93
CA ASP A 118 -0.09 -16.41 -7.67
C ASP A 118 -0.46 -17.76 -7.03
N SER A 119 -0.83 -17.77 -5.74
CA SER A 119 -1.28 -18.97 -5.04
C SER A 119 -2.74 -19.34 -5.35
N ALA A 120 -3.49 -18.51 -6.06
CA ALA A 120 -4.86 -18.80 -6.44
C ALA A 120 -4.90 -19.79 -7.61
N VAL A 121 -5.27 -21.05 -7.34
CA VAL A 121 -5.42 -22.10 -8.35
C VAL A 121 -6.62 -21.76 -9.25
N PRO A 122 -6.46 -21.61 -10.57
CA PRO A 122 -7.59 -21.40 -11.47
C PRO A 122 -8.45 -22.67 -11.55
N PRO A 123 -9.80 -22.56 -11.54
CA PRO A 123 -10.68 -23.70 -11.70
C PRO A 123 -10.50 -24.36 -13.08
N THR A 124 -10.55 -25.69 -13.13
CA THR A 124 -10.23 -26.50 -14.33
C THR A 124 -11.24 -26.35 -15.47
N GLU A 125 -12.41 -25.78 -15.23
CA GLU A 125 -13.31 -25.27 -16.29
C GLU A 125 -14.32 -24.34 -15.59
N PRO A 126 -14.23 -23.01 -15.78
CA PRO A 126 -15.14 -22.10 -15.11
C PRO A 126 -16.52 -22.19 -15.78
N ASP A 127 -17.53 -22.64 -15.04
CA ASP A 127 -18.90 -22.35 -15.42
C ASP A 127 -19.11 -20.82 -15.43
N PRO A 128 -20.09 -20.29 -16.19
CA PRO A 128 -20.27 -18.84 -16.30
C PRO A 128 -20.55 -18.15 -14.96
N ALA A 129 -21.08 -18.87 -13.96
CA ALA A 129 -21.25 -18.32 -12.61
C ALA A 129 -19.91 -18.18 -11.86
N THR A 130 -19.00 -19.14 -12.01
CA THR A 130 -17.64 -19.17 -11.44
C THR A 130 -16.74 -18.13 -12.09
N ALA A 131 -16.90 -17.90 -13.40
CA ALA A 131 -16.20 -16.84 -14.11
C ALA A 131 -16.56 -15.44 -13.56
N LEU A 132 -17.85 -15.18 -13.37
CA LEU A 132 -18.34 -13.92 -12.79
C LEU A 132 -17.83 -13.72 -11.34
N LEU A 133 -17.82 -14.79 -10.54
CA LEU A 133 -17.27 -14.76 -9.17
C LEU A 133 -15.75 -14.49 -9.18
N GLY A 134 -15.01 -15.09 -10.11
CA GLY A 134 -13.58 -14.85 -10.28
C GLY A 134 -13.27 -13.42 -10.68
N ASP A 135 -14.06 -12.83 -11.58
CA ASP A 135 -13.92 -11.44 -12.00
C ASP A 135 -14.25 -10.45 -10.87
N LEU A 136 -15.28 -10.74 -10.06
CA LEU A 136 -15.55 -9.98 -8.83
C LEU A 136 -14.37 -10.09 -7.84
N GLY A 137 -13.79 -11.27 -7.69
CA GLY A 137 -12.61 -11.49 -6.86
C GLY A 137 -11.40 -10.66 -7.29
N LYS A 138 -11.13 -10.55 -8.59
CA LYS A 138 -10.05 -9.71 -9.14
C LYS A 138 -10.17 -8.24 -8.76
N VAL A 139 -11.39 -7.74 -8.59
CA VAL A 139 -11.66 -6.35 -8.19
C VAL A 139 -11.58 -6.19 -6.67
N LEU A 140 -12.13 -7.14 -5.90
CA LEU A 140 -12.23 -7.01 -4.45
C LEU A 140 -10.91 -7.31 -3.71
N VAL A 141 -10.10 -8.26 -4.20
CA VAL A 141 -8.88 -8.68 -3.52
C VAL A 141 -7.89 -7.52 -3.33
N PRO A 142 -7.56 -6.70 -4.35
CA PRO A 142 -6.67 -5.54 -4.16
C PRO A 142 -7.21 -4.50 -3.17
N VAL A 143 -8.54 -4.31 -3.15
CA VAL A 143 -9.21 -3.41 -2.19
C VAL A 143 -9.05 -3.92 -0.76
N LEU A 144 -9.35 -5.20 -0.52
CA LEU A 144 -9.21 -5.81 0.79
C LEU A 144 -7.76 -5.78 1.27
N LEU A 145 -6.80 -6.12 0.41
CA LEU A 145 -5.38 -6.01 0.74
C LEU A 145 -4.97 -4.56 1.04
N GLY A 146 -5.55 -3.59 0.34
CA GLY A 146 -5.39 -2.17 0.65
C GLY A 146 -5.89 -1.83 2.06
N VAL A 147 -7.11 -2.22 2.40
CA VAL A 147 -7.69 -2.03 3.74
C VAL A 147 -6.81 -2.67 4.82
N GLN A 148 -6.43 -3.94 4.66
CA GLN A 148 -5.59 -4.65 5.64
C GLN A 148 -4.21 -4.01 5.80
N SER A 149 -3.61 -3.53 4.70
CA SER A 149 -2.36 -2.77 4.75
C SER A 149 -2.52 -1.46 5.50
N GLY A 150 -3.66 -0.79 5.32
CA GLY A 150 -4.01 0.42 6.06
C GLY A 150 -4.14 0.17 7.57
N TYR A 151 -4.82 -0.91 7.98
CA TYR A 151 -4.91 -1.32 9.40
C TYR A 151 -3.58 -1.67 10.05
N MET A 152 -2.60 -2.14 9.29
CA MET A 152 -1.28 -2.48 9.83
C MET A 152 -0.45 -1.22 10.19
N VAL A 153 -0.71 -0.12 9.48
CA VAL A 153 0.12 1.10 9.51
C VAL A 153 -0.61 2.29 10.15
N GLY A 154 -1.94 2.24 10.26
CA GLY A 154 -2.72 3.19 11.05
C GLY A 154 -2.76 2.82 12.51
#